data_AF-A0AAV6D323-F1
#
_entry.id   AF-A0AAV6D323-F1
#
_cell.length_a   1.000
_cell.length_b   1.000
_cell.length_c   1.000
_cell.angle_alpha   90.00
_cell.angle_beta   90.00
_cell.angle_gamma   90.00
#
_symmetry.space_group_name_H-M   'P 1'
#
loop_
_entity.id
_entity.type
_entity.pdbx_description
1 polymer ?
#
loop_
_entity_poly.entity_id
_entity_poly.type
_entity_poly.pdbx_seq_one_letter_code
_entity_poly.pdbx_strand_id
1 'polypeptide(L)' 'MPPHKNSGLLEAHRALKHTEGIAIIEFSKRDVVRHPLVQRIIGAYEEHRGQKKS' A
#
# COMPACT_ATOMS: atom_id res chain seq x y z
N MET A 1 4.37 -17.33 2.35
CA MET A 1 2.96 -17.14 2.77
C MET A 1 2.08 -18.06 1.93
N PRO A 2 0.95 -18.58 2.42
CA PRO A 2 0.12 -19.47 1.63
C PRO A 2 -0.36 -18.73 0.37
N PRO A 3 -0.39 -19.38 -0.80
CA PRO A 3 -0.63 -18.74 -2.11
C PRO A 3 -1.99 -18.04 -2.26
N HIS A 4 -2.90 -18.18 -1.27
CA HIS A 4 -4.26 -17.67 -1.33
C HIS A 4 -4.70 -16.91 -0.08
N LYS A 5 -3.77 -16.37 0.71
CA LYS A 5 -4.17 -15.50 1.82
C LYS A 5 -4.57 -14.12 1.27
N ASN A 6 -5.87 -13.89 1.16
CA ASN A 6 -6.42 -12.58 0.84
C ASN A 6 -5.86 -11.54 1.82
N SER A 7 -5.50 -10.35 1.31
CA SER A 7 -5.04 -9.24 2.14
C SER A 7 -6.18 -8.78 3.06
N GLY A 8 -6.00 -8.93 4.37
CA GLY A 8 -7.01 -8.50 5.35
C GLY A 8 -7.30 -7.00 5.28
N LEU A 9 -6.31 -6.18 4.92
CA LEU A 9 -6.51 -4.74 4.69
C LEU A 9 -7.41 -4.49 3.47
N LEU A 10 -7.21 -5.24 2.38
CA LEU A 10 -8.02 -5.09 1.17
C LEU A 10 -9.46 -5.54 1.41
N GLU A 11 -9.65 -6.61 2.17
CA GLU A 11 -10.96 -7.09 2.59
C GLU A 11 -11.68 -6.05 3.45
N ALA A 12 -11.02 -5.54 4.50
CA ALA A 12 -11.57 -4.48 5.35
C ALA A 12 -11.90 -3.21 4.57
N HIS A 13 -11.03 -2.77 3.66
CA HIS A 13 -11.27 -1.60 2.82
C HIS A 13 -12.55 -1.76 1.97
N ARG A 14 -12.79 -2.95 1.41
CA ARG A 14 -14.01 -3.22 0.64
C ARG A 14 -15.25 -3.29 1.52
N ALA A 15 -15.16 -3.98 2.67
CA ALA A 15 -16.29 -4.18 3.57
C ALA A 15 -16.77 -2.87 4.21
N LEU A 16 -15.84 -1.97 4.56
CA LEU A 16 -16.13 -0.74 5.29
C LEU A 16 -16.41 0.48 4.41
N LYS A 17 -16.36 0.33 3.07
CA LYS A 17 -16.47 1.43 2.10
C LYS A 17 -17.75 2.26 2.24
N HIS A 18 -18.84 1.66 2.71
CA HIS A 18 -20.15 2.29 2.84
C HIS A 18 -20.71 2.25 4.26
N THR A 19 -19.86 2.00 5.26
CA THR A 19 -20.27 1.95 6.66
C THR A 19 -20.39 3.37 7.21
N GLU A 20 -21.57 3.70 7.74
CA GLU A 20 -21.82 4.99 8.39
C GLU A 20 -20.87 5.19 9.58
N GLY A 21 -20.32 6.40 9.70
CA GLY A 21 -19.36 6.75 10.76
C GLY A 21 -17.92 6.31 10.50
N ILE A 22 -17.61 5.68 9.36
CA ILE A 22 -16.25 5.29 8.98
C ILE A 22 -15.80 6.05 7.73
N ALA A 23 -14.61 6.65 7.80
CA ALA A 23 -13.94 7.26 6.66
C ALA A 23 -12.66 6.51 6.33
N ILE A 24 -12.44 6.24 5.05
CA ILE A 24 -11.18 5.68 4.52
C ILE A 24 -10.44 6.79 3.80
N ILE A 25 -9.22 7.09 4.24
CA ILE A 25 -8.37 8.14 3.66
C ILE A 25 -7.16 7.50 2.98
N GLU A 26 -6.97 7.80 1.71
CA GLU A 26 -5.83 7.33 0.92
C GLU A 26 -4.74 8.40 0.88
N PHE A 27 -3.54 8.06 1.36
CA PHE A 27 -2.38 8.93 1.27
C PHE A 27 -1.61 8.69 -0.03
N SER A 28 -1.27 9.75 -0.72
CA SER A 28 -0.37 9.75 -1.86
C SER A 28 1.08 9.98 -1.43
N LYS A 29 2.02 9.88 -2.39
CA LYS A 29 3.44 10.23 -2.16
C LYS A 29 3.61 11.69 -1.70
N ARG A 30 2.68 12.58 -2.03
CA ARG A 30 2.73 14.02 -1.68
C ARG A 30 2.31 14.28 -0.23
N ASP A 31 1.51 13.40 0.34
CA ASP A 31 0.94 13.58 1.68
C ASP A 31 1.87 13.07 2.79
N VAL A 32 3.01 12.46 2.43
CA VAL A 32 3.94 11.84 3.38
C VAL A 32 5.33 12.43 3.25
N VAL A 33 5.77 13.17 4.27
CA VAL A 33 7.17 13.60 4.41
C VAL A 33 7.99 12.39 4.85
N ARG A 34 8.93 11.98 4.00
CA ARG A 34 9.84 10.86 4.27
C ARG A 34 11.26 11.37 4.40
N HIS A 35 12.01 10.79 5.32
CA HIS A 35 13.44 11.02 5.38
C HIS A 35 14.11 10.60 4.05
N PRO A 36 15.10 11.35 3.53
CA PRO A 36 15.72 11.06 2.23
C PRO A 36 16.26 9.62 2.09
N LEU A 37 16.82 9.05 3.16
CA LEU A 37 17.28 7.65 3.18
C LEU A 37 16.13 6.66 2.92
N VAL A 38 14.96 6.89 3.53
CA VAL A 38 13.79 6.01 3.37
C VAL A 38 13.25 6.10 1.94
N GLN A 39 13.25 7.30 1.34
CA GLN A 39 12.86 7.46 -0.07
C GLN A 39 13.76 6.65 -1.00
N ARG A 40 15.08 6.69 -0.80
CA ARG A 40 16.06 5.92 -1.58
C ARG A 40 15.85 4.41 -1.44
N ILE A 41 15.59 3.92 -0.23
CA ILE A 41 15.29 2.51 0.03
C ILE A 41 14.02 2.09 -0.72
N ILE A 42 12.94 2.88 -0.63
CA ILE A 42 11.68 2.59 -1.34
C ILE A 42 11.90 2.52 -2.84
N GLY A 43 12.62 3.48 -3.43
CA GLY A 43 12.94 3.48 -4.86
C GLY A 43 13.67 2.21 -5.31
N ALA A 44 14.68 1.77 -4.56
CA ALA A 44 15.41 0.53 -4.87
C ALA A 44 14.49 -0.71 -4.84
N TYR A 45 13.54 -0.77 -3.91
CA TYR A 45 12.54 -1.85 -3.87
C TYR A 45 11.52 -1.77 -5.01
N GLU A 46 11.10 -0.57 -5.41
CA GLU A 46 10.19 -0.35 -6.56
C GLU A 46 10.84 -0.86 -7.86
N GLU A 47 12.11 -0.52 -8.11
CA GLU A 47 12.89 -0.99 -9.27
C GLU A 47 13.07 -2.51 -9.25
N HIS A 48 13.47 -3.08 -8.11
CA HIS A 48 13.68 -4.51 -7.97
C HIS A 48 12.39 -5.33 -8.18
N ARG A 49 11.24 -4.81 -7.72
CA ARG A 49 9.94 -5.49 -7.91
C ARG A 49 9.33 -5.24 -9.28
N GLY A 50 9.59 -4.08 -9.90
CA GLY A 50 9.13 -3.75 -11.26
C GLY A 50 9.67 -4.70 -12.33
N GLN A 51 10.85 -5.28 -12.11
CA GLN A 51 11.47 -6.27 -12.99
C GLN A 51 10.84 -7.68 -12.90
N LYS A 52 9.88 -7.92 -11.99
CA LYS A 52 9.20 -9.23 -11.81
C LYS A 52 7.88 -9.40 -12.57
N LYS A 53 7.58 -8.53 -13.54
CA LYS A 53 6.51 -8.73 -14.51
C LYS A 53 7.11 -9.07 -15.88
N SER A 54 7.43 -10.34 -16.09
CA SER A 54 7.56 -10.99 -17.40
C SER A 54 6.99 -12.40 -17.28
#